data_AF-A0A1Y2DCP8-F1
#
_entry.id   AF-A0A1Y2DCP8-F1
#
_cell.length_a   1.000
_cell.length_b   1.000
_cell.length_c   1.000
_cell.angle_alpha   90.00
_cell.angle_beta   90.00
_cell.angle_gamma   90.00
#
_symmetry.space_group_name_H-M   'P 1'
#
loop_
_entity.id
_entity.type
_entity.pdbx_description
1 polymer ?
#
loop_
_entity_poly.entity_id
_entity_poly.type
_entity_poly.pdbx_seq_one_letter_code
_entity_poly.pdbx_strand_id
1 'polypeptide(L)'
;MDESTASESSPDPEPIPSDIDNVDVSGVPAIVVGIGNNGQRECIAPFAHLALDLHRDASSSTAFIKLRAKLALQDRRNKINLFLFMYPERIQSLELVDDDEYQVQAQEKLGGKNTYCLRFCLNQAAALIVPKEVLMVPKHDKDVQVLRRMKKLAEQKTLAVYLSSATMPRRTLLSLCKAVISCRSMQRHANLTSLYGGKGGKILECDQPEPQENEGCPPPYKEVGPSPPSLPYPAQSKDPALSRRKKRRRVNSDADATTDDEPVSVENICLRIFSRMDEGFKALNTRLEGIEHRLEALEAARVNTTTSSPDHSQSSSELIDDLREVIDARIDDEMNEVKQDLNIWMMDEVADVRETLKGNVKEWLGTARPRLELEFDFDET
;
A
#
# COMPACT_ATOMS: atom_id res chain seq x y z
N MET A 1 72.59 -17.84 27.79
CA MET A 1 71.58 -17.01 28.49
C MET A 1 70.64 -16.59 27.39
N ASP A 2 69.62 -17.41 27.17
CA ASP A 2 68.74 -17.29 26.02
C ASP A 2 67.55 -16.38 26.33
N GLU A 3 67.35 -15.42 25.42
CA GLU A 3 66.19 -14.55 25.32
C GLU A 3 64.89 -15.35 25.12
N SER A 4 63.81 -14.90 25.76
CA SER A 4 62.45 -15.26 25.37
C SER A 4 61.57 -14.04 25.46
N THR A 5 61.33 -13.44 24.30
CA THR A 5 60.36 -12.39 24.04
C THR A 5 59.00 -13.04 23.83
N ALA A 6 58.06 -12.84 24.75
CA ALA A 6 56.67 -13.25 24.57
C ALA A 6 55.92 -12.13 23.83
N SER A 7 55.42 -12.43 22.63
CA SER A 7 54.53 -11.57 21.86
C SER A 7 53.09 -11.73 22.37
N GLU A 8 52.54 -10.67 22.96
CA GLU A 8 51.11 -10.54 23.23
C GLU A 8 50.35 -10.34 21.90
N SER A 9 49.65 -11.37 21.44
CA SER A 9 48.69 -11.28 20.35
C SER A 9 47.42 -10.58 20.84
N SER A 10 47.18 -9.35 20.36
CA SER A 10 45.91 -8.66 20.58
C SER A 10 44.77 -9.42 19.87
N PRO A 11 43.62 -9.64 20.53
CA PRO A 11 42.46 -10.23 19.86
C PRO A 11 41.87 -9.24 18.87
N ASP A 12 41.70 -9.67 17.63
CA ASP A 12 40.96 -8.95 16.59
C ASP A 12 39.55 -8.58 17.11
N PRO A 13 39.07 -7.34 16.90
CA PRO A 13 37.70 -7.00 17.23
C PRO A 13 36.76 -7.82 16.34
N GLU A 14 36.00 -8.73 16.96
CA GLU A 14 34.91 -9.42 16.27
C GLU A 14 34.00 -8.38 15.59
N PRO A 15 33.63 -8.57 14.31
CA PRO A 15 32.70 -7.68 13.64
C PRO A 15 31.37 -7.75 14.38
N ILE A 16 31.02 -6.66 15.07
CA ILE A 16 29.69 -6.48 15.67
C ILE A 16 28.70 -6.72 14.53
N PRO A 17 27.80 -7.72 14.62
CA PRO A 17 26.76 -7.90 13.64
C PRO A 17 25.88 -6.65 13.73
N SER A 18 26.10 -5.73 12.81
CA SER A 18 25.18 -4.67 12.48
C SER A 18 23.95 -5.33 11.87
N ASP A 19 23.13 -5.94 12.73
CA ASP A 19 21.77 -6.40 12.44
C ASP A 19 20.98 -5.11 12.15
N ILE A 20 21.12 -4.64 10.92
CA ILE A 20 20.34 -3.55 10.35
C ILE A 20 18.92 -4.13 10.22
N ASP A 21 18.17 -4.08 11.31
CA ASP A 21 16.83 -4.69 11.43
C ASP A 21 15.84 -3.98 10.50
N ASN A 22 15.89 -4.30 9.22
CA ASN A 22 14.81 -4.00 8.30
C ASN A 22 13.58 -4.80 8.72
N VAL A 23 12.43 -4.13 8.70
CA VAL A 23 11.16 -4.75 9.05
C VAL A 23 10.25 -4.61 7.85
N ASP A 24 9.70 -5.72 7.38
CA ASP A 24 8.75 -5.71 6.28
C ASP A 24 7.62 -6.69 6.58
N VAL A 25 6.53 -6.16 7.10
CA VAL A 25 5.36 -6.93 7.51
C VAL A 25 4.12 -6.28 6.92
N SER A 26 3.29 -7.07 6.25
CA SER A 26 2.10 -6.59 5.55
C SER A 26 0.94 -7.54 5.75
N GLY A 27 -0.27 -7.01 5.84
CA GLY A 27 -1.50 -7.78 5.88
C GLY A 27 -1.77 -8.50 7.20
N VAL A 28 -1.08 -8.14 8.29
CA VAL A 28 -1.17 -8.89 9.54
C VAL A 28 -2.46 -8.58 10.28
N PRO A 29 -3.28 -9.57 10.66
CA PRO A 29 -4.47 -9.34 11.46
C PRO A 29 -4.13 -8.60 12.76
N ALA A 30 -4.85 -7.51 13.02
CA ALA A 30 -4.61 -6.67 14.19
C ALA A 30 -5.92 -6.23 14.85
N ILE A 31 -5.85 -5.97 16.14
CA ILE A 31 -6.93 -5.38 16.93
C ILE A 31 -6.46 -4.04 17.43
N VAL A 32 -7.32 -3.02 17.35
CA VAL A 32 -6.95 -1.68 17.77
C VAL A 32 -7.93 -1.17 18.81
N VAL A 33 -7.36 -0.64 19.88
CA VAL A 33 -8.07 -0.02 20.99
C VAL A 33 -7.67 1.46 21.00
N GLY A 34 -8.67 2.33 20.89
CA GLY A 34 -8.47 3.76 21.05
C GLY A 34 -8.51 4.10 22.54
N ILE A 35 -7.60 4.94 22.99
CA ILE A 35 -7.59 5.46 24.35
C ILE A 35 -8.07 6.91 24.29
N GLY A 36 -9.31 7.13 24.70
CA GLY A 36 -9.94 8.45 24.70
C GLY A 36 -9.26 9.42 25.68
N ASN A 37 -9.53 10.71 25.49
CA ASN A 37 -9.00 11.78 26.37
C ASN A 37 -9.42 11.63 27.84
N ASN A 38 -10.53 10.94 28.11
CA ASN A 38 -11.03 10.61 29.44
C ASN A 38 -10.39 9.33 30.02
N GLY A 39 -9.41 8.74 29.35
CA GLY A 39 -8.81 7.46 29.70
C GLY A 39 -9.71 6.26 29.42
N GLN A 40 -10.93 6.45 28.91
CA GLN A 40 -11.77 5.33 28.53
C GLN A 40 -11.19 4.64 27.30
N ARG A 41 -10.96 3.35 27.46
CA ARG A 41 -10.51 2.47 26.40
C ARG A 41 -11.74 2.03 25.64
N GLU A 42 -11.84 2.47 24.39
CA GLU A 42 -12.87 1.98 23.50
C GLU A 42 -12.24 0.95 22.59
N CYS A 43 -12.78 -0.26 22.63
CA CYS A 43 -12.39 -1.26 21.66
C CYS A 43 -12.96 -0.85 20.30
N ILE A 44 -12.08 -0.37 19.43
CA ILE A 44 -12.40 0.02 18.06
C ILE A 44 -12.14 -1.19 17.12
N ALA A 45 -12.09 -2.43 17.63
CA ALA A 45 -12.07 -3.66 16.81
C ALA A 45 -12.55 -4.91 17.58
N PRO A 46 -13.63 -5.55 17.10
CA PRO A 46 -13.34 -6.69 16.22
C PRO A 46 -14.20 -6.62 14.95
N PHE A 47 -14.39 -5.42 14.42
CA PHE A 47 -15.21 -5.22 13.25
C PHE A 47 -14.32 -4.95 12.05
N ALA A 48 -14.57 -5.70 10.98
CA ALA A 48 -13.73 -5.81 9.80
C ALA A 48 -12.36 -6.44 10.08
N HIS A 49 -11.90 -7.23 9.12
CA HIS A 49 -10.57 -7.81 9.04
C HIS A 49 -9.52 -6.68 8.94
N LEU A 50 -9.25 -6.03 10.07
CA LEU A 50 -8.25 -4.97 10.18
C LEU A 50 -6.88 -5.61 10.06
N ALA A 51 -6.08 -5.10 9.14
CA ALA A 51 -4.72 -5.53 8.93
C ALA A 51 -3.75 -4.40 9.25
N LEU A 52 -2.62 -4.75 9.85
CA LEU A 52 -1.48 -3.89 10.13
C LEU A 52 -0.40 -4.16 9.09
N ASP A 53 0.10 -3.08 8.51
CA ASP A 53 1.31 -3.08 7.70
C ASP A 53 2.36 -2.21 8.39
N LEU A 54 3.56 -2.76 8.53
CA LEU A 54 4.66 -2.20 9.27
C LEU A 54 5.94 -2.39 8.46
N HIS A 55 6.51 -1.27 8.02
CA HIS A 55 7.73 -1.23 7.23
C HIS A 55 8.77 -0.36 7.92
N ARG A 56 10.02 -0.82 7.97
CA ARG A 56 11.21 -0.06 8.39
C ARG A 56 12.38 -0.44 7.51
N ASP A 57 13.06 0.57 7.01
CA ASP A 57 14.35 0.45 6.34
C ASP A 57 15.38 1.20 7.18
N ALA A 58 16.22 0.43 7.86
CA ALA A 58 17.22 0.96 8.76
C ALA A 58 18.37 1.64 8.01
N SER A 59 18.62 1.30 6.74
CA SER A 59 19.66 1.93 5.92
C SER A 59 19.32 3.38 5.55
N SER A 60 18.06 3.64 5.23
CA SER A 60 17.56 4.98 4.89
C SER A 60 16.95 5.73 6.08
N SER A 61 16.89 5.10 7.26
CA SER A 61 16.18 5.60 8.43
C SER A 61 14.73 6.01 8.07
N THR A 62 14.06 5.12 7.34
CA THR A 62 12.66 5.34 6.96
C THR A 62 11.75 4.29 7.55
N ALA A 63 10.53 4.67 7.87
CA ALA A 63 9.50 3.80 8.40
C ALA A 63 8.13 4.17 7.81
N PHE A 64 7.21 3.21 7.85
CA PHE A 64 5.84 3.44 7.48
C PHE A 64 4.93 2.46 8.18
N ILE A 65 3.89 2.97 8.84
CA ILE A 65 2.93 2.17 9.57
C ILE A 65 1.53 2.54 9.08
N LYS A 66 0.73 1.55 8.69
CA LYS A 66 -0.67 1.78 8.33
C LYS A 66 -1.58 0.65 8.82
N LEU A 67 -2.82 1.02 9.12
CA LEU A 67 -3.91 0.08 9.33
C LEU A 67 -4.82 0.07 8.11
N ARG A 68 -5.26 -1.11 7.68
CA ARG A 68 -6.10 -1.34 6.51
C ARG A 68 -7.42 -1.98 6.95
N ALA A 69 -8.54 -1.35 6.60
CA ALA A 69 -9.89 -1.89 6.82
C ALA A 69 -10.63 -2.00 5.49
N LYS A 70 -11.36 -3.10 5.27
CA LYS A 70 -12.21 -3.24 4.08
C LYS A 70 -13.58 -2.61 4.32
N LEU A 71 -14.09 -1.87 3.33
CA LEU A 71 -15.39 -1.20 3.35
C LEU A 71 -16.17 -1.47 2.05
N ALA A 72 -17.41 -1.96 2.15
CA ALA A 72 -18.30 -2.04 1.00
C ALA A 72 -19.05 -0.71 0.78
N LEU A 73 -19.05 -0.21 -0.46
CA LEU A 73 -19.74 1.01 -0.86
C LEU A 73 -20.94 0.70 -1.77
N GLN A 74 -21.96 1.55 -1.74
CA GLN A 74 -23.20 1.34 -2.50
C GLN A 74 -22.95 1.28 -4.02
N ASP A 75 -22.10 2.16 -4.54
CA ASP A 75 -21.83 2.29 -5.99
C ASP A 75 -20.76 1.32 -6.51
N ARG A 76 -20.32 0.35 -5.70
CA ARG A 76 -19.26 -0.61 -6.09
C ARG A 76 -19.60 -2.04 -5.71
N ARG A 77 -19.24 -2.95 -6.63
CA ARG A 77 -19.33 -4.39 -6.39
C ARG A 77 -18.24 -4.87 -5.44
N ASN A 78 -17.04 -4.29 -5.54
CA ASN A 78 -15.88 -4.68 -4.76
C ASN A 78 -15.72 -3.77 -3.53
N LYS A 79 -15.28 -4.38 -2.42
CA LYS A 79 -14.88 -3.64 -1.22
C LYS A 79 -13.65 -2.77 -1.54
N ILE A 80 -13.59 -1.60 -0.93
CA ILE A 80 -12.41 -0.72 -0.96
C ILE A 80 -11.63 -0.85 0.34
N ASN A 81 -10.35 -0.48 0.30
CA ASN A 81 -9.52 -0.39 1.50
C ASN A 81 -9.53 1.04 2.04
N LEU A 82 -9.96 1.22 3.28
CA LEU A 82 -9.65 2.42 4.04
C LEU A 82 -8.26 2.24 4.64
N PHE A 83 -7.46 3.31 4.64
CA PHE A 83 -6.15 3.28 5.26
C PHE A 83 -6.06 4.32 6.37
N LEU A 84 -5.52 3.92 7.52
CA LEU A 84 -5.12 4.86 8.57
C LEU A 84 -3.60 4.93 8.60
N PHE A 85 -3.04 6.05 8.16
CA PHE A 85 -1.59 6.25 8.09
C PHE A 85 -1.07 6.86 9.39
N MET A 86 -0.13 6.16 10.01
CA MET A 86 0.61 6.60 11.21
C MET A 86 2.03 6.95 10.77
N TYR A 87 2.18 8.19 10.35
CA TYR A 87 3.44 8.78 9.89
C TYR A 87 4.46 8.84 11.06
N PRO A 88 5.70 8.31 10.90
CA PRO A 88 6.72 8.27 11.98
C PRO A 88 6.95 9.61 12.71
N GLU A 89 6.92 10.71 11.97
CA GLU A 89 7.07 12.10 12.38
C GLU A 89 5.94 12.59 13.29
N ARG A 90 4.79 11.92 13.21
CA ARG A 90 3.64 12.17 14.08
C ARG A 90 3.69 11.34 15.36
N ILE A 91 4.57 10.35 15.44
CA ILE A 91 4.71 9.47 16.60
C ILE A 91 5.60 10.15 17.63
N GLN A 92 5.02 10.44 18.79
CA GLN A 92 5.74 10.96 19.95
C GLN A 92 6.45 9.83 20.70
N SER A 93 5.77 8.69 20.91
CA SER A 93 6.39 7.48 21.46
C SER A 93 5.71 6.22 20.91
N LEU A 94 6.51 5.15 20.83
CA LEU A 94 6.04 3.81 20.50
C LEU A 94 6.63 2.84 21.53
N GLU A 95 5.76 2.12 22.23
CA GLU A 95 6.15 1.23 23.32
C GLU A 95 5.56 -0.16 23.12
N LEU A 96 6.34 -1.18 23.48
CA LEU A 96 5.87 -2.56 23.57
C LEU A 96 5.39 -2.80 25.00
N VAL A 97 4.10 -3.07 25.17
CA VAL A 97 3.47 -3.34 26.47
C VAL A 97 3.23 -4.83 26.62
N ASP A 98 3.72 -5.40 27.72
CA ASP A 98 3.65 -6.85 27.99
C ASP A 98 2.41 -7.28 28.74
N ASP A 99 1.89 -6.39 29.57
CA ASP A 99 0.76 -6.63 30.46
C ASP A 99 -0.25 -5.51 30.24
N ASP A 100 -1.24 -5.79 29.40
CA ASP A 100 -2.36 -4.89 29.17
C ASP A 100 -3.68 -5.61 29.44
N GLU A 101 -4.60 -4.94 30.11
CA GLU A 101 -5.93 -5.45 30.47
C GLU A 101 -6.71 -6.01 29.27
N TYR A 102 -6.47 -5.49 28.06
CA TYR A 102 -7.14 -5.93 26.83
C TYR A 102 -6.48 -7.13 26.16
N GLN A 103 -5.35 -7.60 26.67
CA GLN A 103 -4.55 -8.65 26.04
C GLN A 103 -5.29 -9.98 25.96
N VAL A 104 -6.02 -10.38 27.00
CA VAL A 104 -6.82 -11.62 27.00
C VAL A 104 -7.87 -11.61 25.87
N GLN A 105 -8.62 -10.52 25.76
CA GLN A 105 -9.64 -10.35 24.71
C GLN A 105 -9.00 -10.31 23.31
N ALA A 106 -7.82 -9.70 23.20
CA ALA A 106 -7.07 -9.67 21.96
C ALA A 106 -6.55 -11.06 21.55
N GLN A 107 -6.10 -11.87 22.51
CA GLN A 107 -5.65 -13.24 22.28
C GLN A 107 -6.80 -14.11 21.75
N GLU A 108 -7.97 -14.07 22.38
CA GLU A 108 -9.15 -14.81 21.94
C GLU A 108 -9.52 -14.46 20.49
N LYS A 109 -9.57 -13.16 20.17
CA LYS A 109 -9.92 -12.65 18.84
C LYS A 109 -8.85 -12.90 17.77
N LEU A 110 -7.58 -13.05 18.16
CA LEU A 110 -6.46 -13.38 17.25
C LEU A 110 -6.16 -14.89 17.22
N GLY A 111 -7.08 -15.73 17.68
CA GLY A 111 -7.00 -17.19 17.56
C GLY A 111 -6.20 -17.87 18.68
N GLY A 112 -6.25 -17.34 19.90
CA GLY A 112 -5.71 -17.96 21.12
C GLY A 112 -4.18 -17.94 21.26
N LYS A 113 -3.46 -17.25 20.36
CA LYS A 113 -2.00 -17.16 20.39
C LYS A 113 -1.56 -16.01 21.31
N ASN A 114 -0.36 -16.11 21.88
CA ASN A 114 0.29 -14.99 22.55
C ASN A 114 0.30 -13.76 21.63
N THR A 115 -0.01 -12.59 22.19
CA THR A 115 -0.10 -11.32 21.47
C THR A 115 0.88 -10.31 22.05
N TYR A 116 1.35 -9.41 21.17
CA TYR A 116 2.09 -8.21 21.54
C TYR A 116 1.17 -7.00 21.46
N CYS A 117 1.34 -6.04 22.38
CA CYS A 117 0.66 -4.75 22.36
C CYS A 117 1.64 -3.64 22.02
N LEU A 118 1.40 -2.95 20.91
CA LEU A 118 2.12 -1.75 20.51
C LEU A 118 1.30 -0.51 20.86
N ARG A 119 1.79 0.27 21.81
CA ARG A 119 1.15 1.52 22.23
C ARG A 119 1.79 2.69 21.51
N PHE A 120 0.99 3.35 20.68
CA PHE A 120 1.33 4.57 19.97
C PHE A 120 0.81 5.77 20.74
N CYS A 121 1.70 6.73 21.01
CA CYS A 121 1.34 8.08 21.43
C CYS A 121 1.73 9.03 20.29
N LEU A 122 0.77 9.75 19.76
CA LEU A 122 0.94 10.63 18.60
C LEU A 122 0.88 12.10 19.02
N ASN A 123 1.78 12.93 18.51
CA ASN A 123 1.69 14.39 18.69
C ASN A 123 0.56 14.99 17.82
N GLN A 124 0.32 14.37 16.66
CA GLN A 124 -0.69 14.70 15.67
C GLN A 124 -1.46 13.43 15.29
N ALA A 125 -2.78 13.55 15.18
CA ALA A 125 -3.65 12.42 14.90
C ALA A 125 -3.31 11.73 13.57
N ALA A 126 -3.66 10.45 13.47
CA ALA A 126 -3.38 9.64 12.29
C ALA A 126 -4.21 10.12 11.08
N ALA A 127 -3.69 9.92 9.86
CA ALA A 127 -4.37 10.37 8.66
C ALA A 127 -5.26 9.25 8.09
N LEU A 128 -6.59 9.44 8.12
CA LEU A 128 -7.53 8.54 7.46
C LEU A 128 -7.55 8.86 5.96
N ILE A 129 -7.12 7.91 5.14
CA ILE A 129 -7.06 8.02 3.69
C ILE A 129 -8.23 7.28 3.06
N VAL A 130 -8.88 7.97 2.13
CA VAL A 130 -10.03 7.48 1.36
C VAL A 130 -9.82 7.74 -0.13
N PRO A 131 -10.51 7.05 -1.05
CA PRO A 131 -10.42 7.34 -2.48
C PRO A 131 -10.86 8.79 -2.78
N LYS A 132 -10.14 9.46 -3.68
CA LYS A 132 -10.39 10.89 -3.98
C LYS A 132 -11.76 11.13 -4.64
N GLU A 133 -12.09 10.31 -5.63
CA GLU A 133 -13.21 10.51 -6.57
C GLU A 133 -14.47 9.71 -6.21
N VAL A 134 -14.50 9.02 -5.06
CA VAL A 134 -15.59 8.12 -4.70
C VAL A 134 -16.45 8.73 -3.60
N LEU A 135 -17.77 8.68 -3.78
CA LEU A 135 -18.73 8.98 -2.73
C LEU A 135 -18.63 7.91 -1.64
N MET A 136 -18.33 8.32 -0.42
CA MET A 136 -18.14 7.42 0.72
C MET A 136 -19.49 7.07 1.35
N VAL A 137 -20.38 6.43 0.57
CA VAL A 137 -21.69 5.95 1.03
C VAL A 137 -21.59 4.44 1.28
N PRO A 138 -21.53 4.00 2.55
CA PRO A 138 -21.42 2.59 2.88
C PRO A 138 -22.66 1.81 2.45
N LYS A 139 -22.47 0.56 2.01
CA LYS A 139 -23.54 -0.27 1.47
C LYS A 139 -24.47 -0.87 2.53
N HIS A 140 -23.91 -1.24 3.68
CA HIS A 140 -24.62 -1.90 4.77
C HIS A 140 -24.35 -1.20 6.11
N ASP A 141 -25.22 -1.41 7.12
CA ASP A 141 -25.04 -0.81 8.44
C ASP A 141 -23.69 -1.18 9.09
N LYS A 142 -23.23 -2.43 8.90
CA LYS A 142 -21.88 -2.85 9.33
C LYS A 142 -20.77 -2.00 8.72
N ASP A 143 -20.88 -1.61 7.46
CA ASP A 143 -19.91 -0.75 6.77
C ASP A 143 -19.99 0.69 7.28
N VAL A 144 -21.20 1.19 7.60
CA VAL A 144 -21.39 2.48 8.29
C VAL A 144 -20.65 2.48 9.63
N GLN A 145 -20.76 1.40 10.41
CA GLN A 145 -20.06 1.27 11.68
C GLN A 145 -18.54 1.22 11.49
N VAL A 146 -18.03 0.47 10.50
CA VAL A 146 -16.59 0.43 10.16
C VAL A 146 -16.08 1.83 9.83
N LEU A 147 -16.75 2.57 8.94
CA LEU A 147 -16.35 3.92 8.58
C LEU A 147 -16.37 4.87 9.79
N ARG A 148 -17.44 4.85 10.60
CA ARG A 148 -17.57 5.68 11.81
C ARG A 148 -16.43 5.41 12.80
N ARG A 149 -16.12 4.14 13.00
CA ARG A 149 -15.06 3.72 13.92
C ARG A 149 -13.66 4.03 13.41
N MET A 150 -13.41 3.92 12.10
CA MET A 150 -12.15 4.37 11.48
C MET A 150 -11.96 5.88 11.61
N LYS A 151 -13.02 6.69 11.47
CA LYS A 151 -12.98 8.14 11.74
C LYS A 151 -12.61 8.42 13.19
N LYS A 152 -13.33 7.79 14.13
CA LYS A 152 -13.05 7.92 15.57
C LYS A 152 -11.62 7.52 15.94
N LEU A 153 -11.09 6.47 15.30
CA LEU A 153 -9.71 6.02 15.47
C LEU A 153 -8.70 7.07 14.97
N ALA A 154 -9.00 7.72 13.84
CA ALA A 154 -8.18 8.76 13.26
C ALA A 154 -8.11 10.01 14.14
N GLU A 155 -9.13 10.28 14.95
CA GLU A 155 -9.17 11.38 15.92
C GLU A 155 -8.35 11.10 17.19
N GLN A 156 -8.06 9.83 17.49
CA GLN A 156 -7.31 9.48 18.69
C GLN A 156 -5.82 9.79 18.52
N LYS A 157 -5.21 10.31 19.60
CA LYS A 157 -3.75 10.47 19.69
C LYS A 157 -3.07 9.29 20.36
N THR A 158 -3.81 8.47 21.10
CA THR A 158 -3.24 7.31 21.79
C THR A 158 -3.96 6.04 21.34
N LEU A 159 -3.19 5.13 20.77
CA LEU A 159 -3.69 3.89 20.18
C LEU A 159 -2.91 2.70 20.74
N ALA A 160 -3.61 1.61 21.03
CA ALA A 160 -3.00 0.33 21.33
C ALA A 160 -3.33 -0.67 20.22
N VAL A 161 -2.31 -1.18 19.54
CA VAL A 161 -2.42 -2.14 18.44
C VAL A 161 -1.91 -3.49 18.90
N TYR A 162 -2.80 -4.48 18.90
CA TYR A 162 -2.50 -5.85 19.26
C TYR A 162 -2.26 -6.68 18.00
N LEU A 163 -1.17 -7.45 18.00
CA LEU A 163 -0.83 -8.39 16.93
C LEU A 163 -0.36 -9.72 17.51
N SER A 164 -0.39 -10.78 16.69
CA SER A 164 0.13 -12.08 17.10
C SER A 164 1.64 -12.03 17.33
N SER A 165 2.12 -12.69 18.38
CA SER A 165 3.56 -12.87 18.62
C SER A 165 4.27 -13.71 17.57
N ALA A 166 3.51 -14.51 16.79
CA ALA A 166 4.04 -15.26 15.67
C ALA A 166 4.42 -14.38 14.47
N THR A 167 3.92 -13.14 14.42
CA THR A 167 4.17 -12.22 13.30
C THR A 167 5.63 -11.82 13.20
N MET A 168 6.27 -11.51 14.34
CA MET A 168 7.67 -11.10 14.35
C MET A 168 8.32 -11.30 15.72
N PRO A 169 9.65 -11.49 15.78
CA PRO A 169 10.36 -11.64 17.03
C PRO A 169 10.26 -10.39 17.91
N ARG A 170 10.12 -10.60 19.22
CA ARG A 170 10.12 -9.52 20.22
C ARG A 170 11.31 -8.55 20.09
N ARG A 171 12.51 -9.08 19.82
CA ARG A 171 13.73 -8.26 19.66
C ARG A 171 13.58 -7.23 18.54
N THR A 172 12.96 -7.63 17.43
CA THR A 172 12.73 -6.79 16.26
C THR A 172 11.69 -5.70 16.56
N LEU A 173 10.63 -6.03 17.30
CA LEU A 173 9.67 -5.03 17.79
C LEU A 173 10.32 -3.99 18.70
N LEU A 174 11.13 -4.42 19.66
CA LEU A 174 11.84 -3.50 20.56
C LEU A 174 12.82 -2.61 19.79
N SER A 175 13.52 -3.16 18.79
CA SER A 175 14.40 -2.43 17.88
C SER A 175 13.62 -1.36 17.10
N LEU A 176 12.46 -1.73 16.54
CA LEU A 176 11.55 -0.82 15.88
C LEU A 176 11.05 0.29 16.80
N CYS A 177 10.55 -0.03 18.00
CA CYS A 177 10.01 0.95 18.95
C CYS A 177 11.03 2.06 19.25
N LYS A 178 12.31 1.68 19.40
CA LYS A 178 13.41 2.63 19.63
C LYS A 178 13.73 3.48 18.40
N ALA A 179 13.66 2.90 17.21
CA ALA A 179 14.10 3.54 15.98
C ALA A 179 13.01 4.38 15.28
N VAL A 180 11.72 4.08 15.48
CA VAL A 180 10.65 4.70 14.69
C VAL A 180 10.59 6.22 14.85
N ILE A 181 10.92 6.72 16.04
CA ILE A 181 10.84 8.16 16.39
C ILE A 181 11.87 8.98 15.59
N SER A 182 13.00 8.37 15.21
CA SER A 182 14.02 9.03 14.39
C SER A 182 13.82 8.81 12.88
N CYS A 183 12.85 8.00 12.49
CA CYS A 183 12.62 7.67 11.08
C CYS A 183 11.81 8.76 10.36
N ARG A 184 11.99 8.81 9.04
CA ARG A 184 11.11 9.56 8.12
C ARG A 184 10.15 8.64 7.39
N SER A 185 9.08 9.18 6.85
CA SER A 185 8.09 8.45 6.06
C SER A 185 8.71 7.88 4.79
N MET A 186 8.44 6.61 4.53
CA MET A 186 8.79 5.99 3.25
C MET A 186 7.90 6.55 2.13
N GLN A 187 8.51 7.26 1.17
CA GLN A 187 7.77 7.88 0.07
C GLN A 187 6.97 6.88 -0.77
N ARG A 188 7.51 5.67 -0.97
CA ARG A 188 6.83 4.60 -1.76
C ARG A 188 5.48 4.18 -1.16
N HIS A 189 5.31 4.28 0.15
CA HIS A 189 4.07 3.93 0.84
C HIS A 189 3.21 5.15 1.19
N ALA A 190 3.84 6.30 1.45
CA ALA A 190 3.16 7.55 1.77
C ALA A 190 2.56 8.27 0.54
N ASN A 191 2.95 7.87 -0.69
CA ASN A 191 2.46 8.53 -1.89
C ASN A 191 0.96 8.31 -2.10
N LEU A 192 0.16 9.34 -1.82
CA LEU A 192 -1.28 9.27 -1.99
C LEU A 192 -1.70 9.08 -3.45
N THR A 193 -0.93 9.51 -4.44
CA THR A 193 -1.35 9.46 -5.86
C THR A 193 -1.32 8.04 -6.42
N SER A 194 -0.48 7.15 -5.92
CA SER A 194 -0.41 5.76 -6.35
C SER A 194 -1.52 4.88 -5.75
N LEU A 195 -2.19 5.35 -4.69
CA LEU A 195 -3.25 4.59 -4.02
C LEU A 195 -4.45 4.37 -4.93
N TYR A 196 -5.19 3.29 -4.64
CA TYR A 196 -6.43 2.93 -5.35
C TYR A 196 -6.23 2.67 -6.86
N GLY A 197 -5.11 2.03 -7.22
CA GLY A 197 -4.75 1.76 -8.61
C GLY A 197 -4.43 3.03 -9.39
N GLY A 198 -3.70 3.96 -8.77
CA GLY A 198 -3.30 5.23 -9.40
C GLY A 198 -4.38 6.32 -9.46
N LYS A 199 -5.56 6.08 -8.90
CA LYS A 199 -6.66 7.07 -8.83
C LYS A 199 -6.46 8.11 -7.74
N GLY A 200 -5.53 7.86 -6.84
CA GLY A 200 -5.19 8.74 -5.74
C GLY A 200 -6.11 8.59 -4.53
N GLY A 201 -5.51 8.76 -3.36
CA GLY A 201 -6.20 8.96 -2.09
C GLY A 201 -6.32 10.44 -1.74
N LYS A 202 -7.27 10.75 -0.88
CA LYS A 202 -7.36 12.02 -0.15
C LYS A 202 -7.42 11.75 1.34
N ILE A 203 -6.84 12.65 2.13
CA ILE A 203 -7.01 12.63 3.59
C ILE A 203 -8.44 13.07 3.89
N LEU A 204 -9.17 12.27 4.66
CA LEU A 204 -10.49 12.62 5.15
C LEU A 204 -10.32 13.45 6.43
N GLU A 205 -10.54 14.76 6.31
CA GLU A 205 -10.56 15.66 7.45
C GLU A 205 -11.79 15.31 8.32
N CYS A 206 -11.53 14.86 9.55
CA CYS A 206 -12.60 14.52 10.51
C CYS A 206 -13.07 15.73 11.34
N ASP A 207 -12.38 16.87 11.19
CA ASP A 207 -12.52 18.06 12.05
C ASP A 207 -13.36 19.20 11.44
N GLN A 208 -14.06 18.96 10.33
CA GLN A 208 -15.07 19.93 9.92
C GLN A 208 -16.32 19.71 10.77
N PRO A 209 -16.67 20.63 11.69
CA PRO A 209 -18.03 20.65 12.21
C PRO A 209 -18.94 20.68 10.98
N GLU A 210 -19.83 19.70 10.85
CA GLU A 210 -20.89 19.79 9.86
C GLU A 210 -21.45 21.21 9.95
N PRO A 211 -21.49 21.97 8.83
CA PRO A 211 -22.10 23.29 8.87
C PRO A 211 -23.48 23.05 9.44
N GLN A 212 -23.69 23.50 10.68
CA GLN A 212 -25.00 23.43 11.31
C GLN A 212 -25.94 24.00 10.26
N GLU A 213 -26.83 23.16 9.74
CA GLU A 213 -27.97 23.63 9.01
C GLU A 213 -28.66 24.56 10.00
N ASN A 214 -28.37 25.85 9.87
CA ASN A 214 -29.13 26.90 10.49
C ASN A 214 -30.56 26.61 10.02
N GLU A 215 -31.39 26.12 10.93
CA GLU A 215 -32.85 26.13 10.89
C GLU A 215 -33.31 27.60 10.84
N GLY A 216 -33.00 28.23 9.73
CA GLY A 216 -33.22 29.62 9.44
C GLY A 216 -33.36 29.73 7.95
N CYS A 217 -34.33 29.02 7.38
CA CYS A 217 -34.96 29.44 6.15
C CYS A 217 -35.36 30.91 6.33
N PRO A 218 -34.73 31.90 5.66
CA PRO A 218 -35.39 33.18 5.52
C PRO A 218 -36.64 32.95 4.66
N PRO A 219 -37.76 33.63 4.96
CA PRO A 219 -39.00 33.43 4.22
C PRO A 219 -38.80 33.74 2.73
N PRO A 220 -39.53 33.04 1.84
CA PRO A 220 -39.42 33.24 0.41
C PRO A 220 -40.07 34.58 0.03
N TYR A 221 -39.26 35.63 -0.05
CA TYR A 221 -39.69 36.86 -0.71
C TYR A 221 -39.69 36.64 -2.22
N LYS A 222 -40.89 36.33 -2.74
CA LYS A 222 -41.26 36.70 -4.10
C LYS A 222 -41.34 38.21 -4.17
N GLU A 223 -40.43 38.86 -4.91
CA GLU A 223 -40.82 40.02 -5.70
C GLU A 223 -39.84 40.30 -6.83
N VAL A 224 -40.44 40.72 -7.94
CA VAL A 224 -39.96 40.69 -9.31
C VAL A 224 -39.20 41.99 -9.59
N GLY A 225 -38.00 41.86 -10.16
CA GLY A 225 -37.26 42.98 -10.76
C GLY A 225 -36.59 42.53 -12.06
N PRO A 226 -36.90 43.14 -13.21
CA PRO A 226 -36.31 42.76 -14.51
C PRO A 226 -34.82 43.15 -14.60
N SER A 227 -34.03 42.24 -15.14
CA SER A 227 -32.61 42.43 -15.45
C SER A 227 -32.38 43.62 -16.41
N PRO A 228 -31.39 44.50 -16.16
CA PRO A 228 -30.98 45.49 -17.14
C PRO A 228 -30.15 44.86 -18.27
N PRO A 229 -30.17 45.45 -19.49
CA PRO A 229 -29.70 44.81 -20.71
C PRO A 229 -28.18 44.88 -20.91
N SER A 230 -27.64 43.82 -21.52
CA SER A 230 -26.27 43.70 -22.00
C SER A 230 -25.97 44.70 -23.12
N LEU A 231 -24.86 45.41 -23.02
CA LEU A 231 -24.33 46.25 -24.11
C LEU A 231 -23.43 45.46 -25.09
N PRO A 232 -23.29 45.91 -26.35
CA PRO A 232 -22.74 45.13 -27.46
C PRO A 232 -21.33 45.55 -27.92
N TYR A 233 -20.49 44.55 -28.27
CA TYR A 233 -19.44 44.52 -29.33
C TYR A 233 -18.23 45.52 -29.23
N PRO A 234 -17.11 45.33 -29.98
CA PRO A 234 -16.89 44.49 -31.16
C PRO A 234 -15.64 43.61 -31.22
N ALA A 235 -15.65 42.80 -32.28
CA ALA A 235 -14.68 41.83 -32.72
C ALA A 235 -13.45 42.42 -33.44
N GLN A 236 -12.45 41.55 -33.64
CA GLN A 236 -11.57 41.38 -34.82
C GLN A 236 -10.06 41.51 -34.56
N SER A 237 -9.38 40.37 -34.65
CA SER A 237 -8.23 40.10 -35.56
C SER A 237 -7.81 38.64 -35.29
N LYS A 238 -8.03 37.70 -36.22
CA LYS A 238 -7.17 37.36 -37.37
C LYS A 238 -5.70 37.13 -36.96
N ASP A 239 -5.34 35.85 -36.79
CA ASP A 239 -4.19 35.09 -37.35
C ASP A 239 -2.99 35.85 -37.98
N PRO A 240 -1.82 35.21 -38.21
CA PRO A 240 -1.28 33.93 -37.69
C PRO A 240 0.24 34.00 -37.33
N ALA A 241 0.79 32.83 -36.95
CA ALA A 241 2.10 32.32 -37.37
C ALA A 241 3.44 32.98 -36.91
N LEU A 242 4.24 32.10 -36.29
CA LEU A 242 5.69 31.89 -36.47
C LEU A 242 6.73 32.74 -35.71
N SER A 243 7.69 31.96 -35.15
CA SER A 243 9.10 32.31 -34.94
C SER A 243 9.38 33.12 -33.65
N ARG A 244 10.42 32.90 -32.84
CA ARG A 244 11.76 32.34 -33.07
C ARG A 244 12.40 32.01 -31.71
N ARG A 245 13.12 30.89 -31.68
CA ARG A 245 14.46 30.66 -31.11
C ARG A 245 14.82 31.36 -29.78
N LYS A 246 15.03 30.57 -28.73
CA LYS A 246 16.13 30.82 -27.79
C LYS A 246 16.99 29.56 -27.59
N LYS A 247 18.23 29.72 -28.04
CA LYS A 247 19.35 28.79 -28.13
C LYS A 247 20.25 29.02 -26.90
N ARG A 248 20.69 27.94 -26.24
CA ARG A 248 21.93 27.74 -25.42
C ARG A 248 21.63 26.69 -24.33
N ARG A 249 22.48 25.72 -24.02
CA ARG A 249 23.93 25.53 -24.25
C ARG A 249 24.24 24.03 -24.18
N ARG A 250 24.99 23.51 -25.15
CA ARG A 250 25.62 22.18 -25.11
C ARG A 250 26.67 22.14 -23.99
N VAL A 251 26.69 21.06 -23.22
CA VAL A 251 27.89 20.59 -22.52
C VAL A 251 28.26 19.28 -23.20
N ASN A 252 29.43 19.28 -23.83
CA ASN A 252 30.09 18.10 -24.37
C ASN A 252 30.67 17.30 -23.20
N SER A 253 30.53 15.98 -23.26
CA SER A 253 31.56 15.06 -22.79
C SER A 253 31.72 13.94 -23.83
N ASP A 254 32.93 13.90 -24.37
CA ASP A 254 33.54 12.82 -25.17
C ASP A 254 33.36 11.46 -24.47
N ALA A 255 32.83 10.47 -25.17
CA ALA A 255 33.58 9.45 -25.93
C ALA A 255 34.37 8.49 -25.04
N ASP A 256 33.82 7.29 -24.86
CA ASP A 256 34.62 6.09 -25.10
C ASP A 256 33.73 5.02 -25.75
N ALA A 257 34.27 4.39 -26.78
CA ALA A 257 33.60 3.44 -27.64
C ALA A 257 34.11 2.02 -27.34
N THR A 258 33.43 1.04 -27.95
CA THR A 258 33.68 -0.43 -27.96
C THR A 258 32.83 -1.13 -26.88
N THR A 259 31.90 -2.04 -27.19
CA THR A 259 31.86 -3.09 -28.22
C THR A 259 30.41 -3.56 -28.49
N ASP A 260 30.09 -3.84 -29.76
CA ASP A 260 29.04 -4.74 -30.28
C ASP A 260 27.61 -4.64 -29.71
N ASP A 261 26.83 -3.67 -30.21
CA ASP A 261 25.36 -3.73 -30.17
C ASP A 261 24.85 -4.51 -31.39
N GLU A 262 24.75 -5.83 -31.22
CA GLU A 262 23.81 -6.65 -31.98
C GLU A 262 22.39 -6.18 -31.61
N PRO A 263 21.50 -5.87 -32.58
CA PRO A 263 20.16 -5.45 -32.27
C PRO A 263 19.48 -6.57 -31.48
N VAL A 264 19.15 -6.33 -30.20
CA VAL A 264 18.40 -7.28 -29.37
C VAL A 264 17.09 -7.58 -30.11
N SER A 265 17.09 -8.69 -30.83
CA SER A 265 15.97 -9.10 -31.67
C SER A 265 14.74 -9.23 -30.79
N VAL A 266 13.62 -8.68 -31.25
CA VAL A 266 12.30 -8.81 -30.62
C VAL A 266 11.98 -10.29 -30.34
N GLU A 267 12.51 -11.19 -31.15
CA GLU A 267 12.41 -12.64 -30.98
C GLU A 267 13.08 -13.13 -29.68
N ASN A 268 14.24 -12.59 -29.31
CA ASN A 268 14.93 -12.93 -28.06
C ASN A 268 14.18 -12.41 -26.83
N ILE A 269 13.50 -11.26 -26.97
CA ILE A 269 12.64 -10.71 -25.90
C ILE A 269 11.40 -11.59 -25.75
N CYS A 270 10.75 -11.96 -26.85
CA CYS A 270 9.60 -12.87 -26.83
C CYS A 270 9.96 -14.23 -26.22
N LEU A 271 11.07 -14.84 -26.63
CA LEU A 271 11.55 -16.12 -26.07
C LEU A 271 11.78 -16.02 -24.55
N ARG A 272 12.39 -14.93 -24.08
CA ARG A 272 12.63 -14.70 -22.65
C ARG A 272 11.33 -14.56 -21.85
N ILE A 273 10.31 -13.90 -22.43
CA ILE A 273 8.98 -13.78 -21.82
C ILE A 273 8.30 -15.16 -21.73
N PHE A 274 8.33 -15.95 -22.80
CA PHE A 274 7.72 -17.28 -22.82
C PHE A 274 8.39 -18.25 -21.86
N SER A 275 9.73 -18.29 -21.80
CA SER A 275 10.44 -19.13 -20.85
C SER A 275 10.10 -18.79 -19.39
N ARG A 276 9.95 -17.49 -19.08
CA ARG A 276 9.60 -17.04 -17.74
C ARG A 276 8.14 -17.31 -17.37
N MET A 277 7.24 -17.27 -18.36
CA MET A 277 5.86 -17.71 -18.18
C MET A 277 5.76 -19.21 -17.88
N ASP A 278 6.52 -20.04 -18.60
CA ASP A 278 6.55 -21.49 -18.36
C ASP A 278 7.06 -21.83 -16.95
N GLU A 279 8.06 -21.11 -16.46
CA GLU A 279 8.53 -21.24 -15.07
C GLU A 279 7.44 -20.84 -14.07
N GLY A 280 6.72 -19.75 -14.34
CA GLY A 280 5.58 -19.32 -13.54
C GLY A 280 4.45 -20.35 -13.49
N PHE A 281 4.11 -20.96 -14.63
CA PHE A 281 3.12 -22.03 -14.70
C PHE A 281 3.55 -23.28 -13.94
N LYS A 282 4.82 -23.68 -14.04
CA LYS A 282 5.36 -24.81 -13.27
C LYS A 282 5.26 -24.56 -11.76
N ALA A 283 5.67 -23.38 -11.30
CA ALA A 283 5.58 -23.00 -9.90
C ALA A 283 4.13 -22.98 -9.40
N LEU A 284 3.19 -22.53 -10.23
CA LEU A 284 1.76 -22.52 -9.91
C LEU A 284 1.19 -23.94 -9.83
N ASN A 285 1.53 -24.83 -10.76
CA ASN A 285 1.12 -26.23 -10.69
C ASN A 285 1.64 -26.94 -9.43
N THR A 286 2.92 -26.76 -9.09
CA THR A 286 3.47 -27.35 -7.85
C THR A 286 2.76 -26.83 -6.60
N ARG A 287 2.38 -25.56 -6.59
CA ARG A 287 1.61 -24.98 -5.48
C ARG A 287 0.17 -25.50 -5.44
N LEU A 288 -0.45 -25.74 -6.60
CA LEU A 288 -1.79 -26.32 -6.71
C LEU A 288 -1.80 -27.77 -6.17
N GLU A 289 -0.82 -28.58 -6.58
CA GLU A 289 -0.61 -29.96 -6.07
C GLU A 289 -0.41 -29.95 -4.55
N GLY A 290 0.35 -28.99 -4.01
CA GLY A 290 0.54 -28.83 -2.57
C GLY A 290 -0.75 -28.44 -1.82
N ILE A 291 -1.66 -27.70 -2.46
CA ILE A 291 -2.98 -27.39 -1.88
C ILE A 291 -3.86 -28.65 -1.91
N GLU A 292 -3.87 -29.39 -3.01
CA GLU A 292 -4.62 -30.63 -3.17
C GLU A 292 -4.25 -31.67 -2.10
N HIS A 293 -2.94 -31.90 -1.89
CA HIS A 293 -2.47 -32.79 -0.82
C HIS A 293 -2.84 -32.33 0.59
N ARG A 294 -2.85 -31.01 0.85
CA ARG A 294 -3.30 -30.48 2.15
C ARG A 294 -4.79 -30.66 2.35
N LEU A 295 -5.57 -30.60 1.28
CA LEU A 295 -7.01 -30.80 1.28
C LEU A 295 -7.33 -32.28 1.56
N GLU A 296 -6.64 -33.20 0.90
CA GLU A 296 -6.72 -34.65 1.20
C GLU A 296 -6.34 -34.95 2.66
N ALA A 297 -5.28 -34.34 3.19
CA ALA A 297 -4.87 -34.53 4.59
C ALA A 297 -5.93 -34.02 5.58
N LEU A 298 -6.59 -32.91 5.27
CA LEU A 298 -7.68 -32.36 6.09
C LEU A 298 -8.95 -33.23 6.00
N GLU A 299 -9.27 -33.76 4.83
CA GLU A 299 -10.38 -34.71 4.65
C GLU A 299 -10.13 -36.01 5.42
N ALA A 300 -8.91 -36.56 5.36
CA ALA A 300 -8.53 -37.74 6.12
C ALA A 300 -8.60 -37.50 7.64
N ALA A 301 -8.15 -36.32 8.11
CA ALA A 301 -8.27 -35.94 9.51
C ALA A 301 -9.73 -35.82 9.96
N ARG A 302 -10.61 -35.27 9.10
CA ARG A 302 -12.05 -35.11 9.39
C ARG A 302 -12.78 -36.44 9.49
N VAL A 303 -12.48 -37.40 8.60
CA VAL A 303 -13.07 -38.75 8.63
C VAL A 303 -12.72 -39.48 9.94
N ASN A 304 -11.52 -39.26 10.48
CA ASN A 304 -11.10 -39.87 11.75
C ASN A 304 -11.79 -39.26 12.99
N THR A 305 -12.21 -37.99 12.93
CA THR A 305 -12.94 -37.33 14.03
C THR A 305 -14.46 -37.56 14.04
N THR A 306 -15.04 -38.03 12.92
CA THR A 306 -16.51 -38.12 12.77
C THR A 306 -17.08 -39.50 13.16
N THR A 307 -16.25 -40.46 13.56
CA THR A 307 -16.68 -41.79 14.01
C THR A 307 -17.18 -41.85 15.46
N SER A 308 -17.25 -40.73 16.17
CA SER A 308 -17.70 -40.67 17.56
C SER A 308 -18.63 -39.48 17.84
N SER A 309 -19.88 -39.55 17.37
CA SER A 309 -21.10 -38.99 18.01
C SER A 309 -22.18 -38.69 16.95
N PRO A 310 -23.32 -39.40 16.93
CA PRO A 310 -24.33 -39.24 15.88
C PRO A 310 -25.45 -38.23 16.20
N ASP A 311 -25.26 -37.25 17.09
CA ASP A 311 -26.37 -36.42 17.60
C ASP A 311 -26.28 -34.89 17.40
N HIS A 312 -25.44 -34.39 16.49
CA HIS A 312 -25.27 -32.92 16.24
C HIS A 312 -25.48 -32.46 14.78
N SER A 313 -26.17 -33.26 13.96
CA SER A 313 -26.16 -33.12 12.49
C SER A 313 -26.88 -31.89 11.91
N GLN A 314 -27.75 -31.20 12.65
CA GLN A 314 -28.46 -30.02 12.10
C GLN A 314 -27.73 -28.70 12.31
N SER A 315 -27.21 -28.40 13.52
CA SER A 315 -26.43 -27.16 13.73
C SER A 315 -25.08 -27.14 13.00
N SER A 316 -24.51 -28.30 12.72
CA SER A 316 -23.23 -28.40 12.00
C SER A 316 -23.36 -28.01 10.52
N SER A 317 -24.53 -28.25 9.89
CA SER A 317 -24.74 -27.93 8.47
C SER A 317 -24.75 -26.42 8.21
N GLU A 318 -25.48 -25.66 9.02
CA GLU A 318 -25.54 -24.20 8.89
C GLU A 318 -24.17 -23.55 9.13
N LEU A 319 -23.42 -24.04 10.13
CA LEU A 319 -22.04 -23.59 10.39
C LEU A 319 -21.07 -23.92 9.25
N ILE A 320 -21.26 -25.05 8.56
CA ILE A 320 -20.44 -25.43 7.40
C ILE A 320 -20.76 -24.53 6.21
N ASP A 321 -22.02 -24.20 5.97
CA ASP A 321 -22.43 -23.32 4.88
C ASP A 321 -21.93 -21.88 5.12
N ASP A 322 -22.04 -21.36 6.34
CA ASP A 322 -21.49 -20.05 6.73
C ASP A 322 -19.96 -20.01 6.56
N LEU A 323 -19.28 -21.07 6.99
CA LEU A 323 -17.82 -21.18 6.84
C LEU A 323 -17.42 -21.23 5.37
N ARG A 324 -18.21 -21.92 4.54
CA ARG A 324 -17.97 -22.01 3.09
C ARG A 324 -18.11 -20.65 2.42
N GLU A 325 -19.14 -19.87 2.77
CA GLU A 325 -19.30 -18.50 2.24
C GLU A 325 -18.12 -17.61 2.65
N VAL A 326 -17.62 -17.75 3.89
CA VAL A 326 -16.44 -17.01 4.36
C VAL A 326 -15.17 -17.42 3.60
N ILE A 327 -14.99 -18.71 3.33
CA ILE A 327 -13.84 -19.21 2.55
C ILE A 327 -13.92 -18.74 1.11
N ASP A 328 -15.07 -18.85 0.45
CA ASP A 328 -15.26 -18.42 -0.94
C ASP A 328 -15.02 -16.90 -1.06
N ALA A 329 -15.56 -16.10 -0.14
CA ALA A 329 -15.31 -14.66 -0.08
C ALA A 329 -13.82 -14.32 0.18
N ARG A 330 -13.11 -15.15 0.95
CA ARG A 330 -11.67 -15.00 1.20
C ARG A 330 -10.84 -15.32 -0.04
N ILE A 331 -11.18 -16.40 -0.75
CA ILE A 331 -10.52 -16.81 -1.99
C ILE A 331 -10.72 -15.73 -3.06
N ASP A 332 -11.94 -15.24 -3.23
CA ASP A 332 -12.23 -14.16 -4.17
C ASP A 332 -11.48 -12.87 -3.83
N ASP A 333 -11.33 -12.55 -2.54
CA ASP A 333 -10.56 -11.41 -2.07
C ASP A 333 -9.06 -11.56 -2.41
N GLU A 334 -8.45 -12.71 -2.14
CA GLU A 334 -7.04 -12.99 -2.44
C GLU A 334 -6.79 -13.05 -3.95
N MET A 335 -7.70 -13.65 -4.72
CA MET A 335 -7.66 -13.66 -6.18
C MET A 335 -7.73 -12.25 -6.77
N ASN A 336 -8.59 -11.39 -6.21
CA ASN A 336 -8.71 -10.01 -6.65
C ASN A 336 -7.49 -9.15 -6.28
N GLU A 337 -6.79 -9.46 -5.18
CA GLU A 337 -5.52 -8.82 -4.79
C GLU A 337 -4.41 -9.20 -5.78
N VAL A 338 -4.22 -10.50 -6.04
CA VAL A 338 -3.25 -11.00 -7.04
C VAL A 338 -3.53 -10.42 -8.43
N LYS A 339 -4.80 -10.32 -8.83
CA LYS A 339 -5.18 -9.72 -10.11
C LYS A 339 -4.86 -8.23 -10.18
N GLN A 340 -5.00 -7.51 -9.07
CA GLN A 340 -4.64 -6.09 -9.00
C GLN A 340 -3.13 -5.91 -9.08
N ASP A 341 -2.36 -6.71 -8.34
CA ASP A 341 -0.90 -6.68 -8.35
C ASP A 341 -0.35 -7.01 -9.75
N LEU A 342 -0.89 -8.04 -10.39
CA LEU A 342 -0.53 -8.41 -11.76
C LEU A 342 -0.87 -7.28 -12.76
N ASN A 343 -2.02 -6.63 -12.59
CA ASN A 343 -2.40 -5.52 -13.46
C ASN A 343 -1.52 -4.27 -13.24
N ILE A 344 -1.12 -3.98 -12.01
CA ILE A 344 -0.17 -2.91 -11.70
C ILE A 344 1.18 -3.21 -12.37
N TRP A 345 1.69 -4.43 -12.18
CA TRP A 345 2.95 -4.87 -12.79
C TRP A 345 2.92 -4.80 -14.32
N MET A 346 1.83 -5.26 -14.96
CA MET A 346 1.67 -5.20 -16.42
C MET A 346 1.64 -3.75 -16.92
N MET A 347 1.00 -2.83 -16.19
CA MET A 347 0.96 -1.42 -16.58
C MET A 347 2.34 -0.75 -16.45
N ASP A 348 3.12 -1.12 -15.44
CA ASP A 348 4.50 -0.66 -15.24
C ASP A 348 5.41 -1.15 -16.37
N GLU A 349 5.37 -2.44 -16.68
CA GLU A 349 6.16 -3.05 -17.76
C GLU A 349 5.81 -2.44 -19.14
N VAL A 350 4.53 -2.21 -19.41
CA VAL A 350 4.09 -1.55 -20.66
C VAL A 350 4.55 -0.09 -20.72
N ALA A 351 4.65 0.60 -19.58
CA ALA A 351 5.18 1.96 -19.53
C ALA A 351 6.69 1.96 -19.85
N ASP A 352 7.46 1.04 -19.29
CA ASP A 352 8.90 0.91 -19.54
C ASP A 352 9.22 0.56 -20.99
N VAL A 353 8.49 -0.39 -21.58
CA VAL A 353 8.63 -0.73 -23.01
C VAL A 353 8.29 0.47 -23.89
N ARG A 354 7.25 1.24 -23.54
CA ARG A 354 6.85 2.44 -24.28
C ARG A 354 7.93 3.53 -24.24
N GLU A 355 8.54 3.77 -23.08
CA GLU A 355 9.60 4.77 -22.94
C GLU A 355 10.87 4.33 -23.68
N THR A 356 11.21 3.04 -23.63
CA THR A 356 12.32 2.47 -24.43
C THR A 356 12.09 2.66 -25.93
N LEU A 357 10.89 2.35 -26.43
CA LEU A 357 10.55 2.54 -27.84
C LEU A 357 10.63 4.01 -28.27
N LYS A 358 10.14 4.94 -27.43
CA LYS A 358 10.25 6.38 -27.69
C LYS A 358 11.71 6.83 -27.74
N GLY A 359 12.57 6.30 -26.87
CA GLY A 359 14.01 6.53 -26.88
C GLY A 359 14.62 6.13 -28.24
N ASN A 360 14.37 4.89 -28.66
CA ASN A 360 14.90 4.33 -29.89
C ASN A 360 14.42 5.09 -31.14
N VAL A 361 13.12 5.45 -31.21
CA VAL A 361 12.58 6.23 -32.33
C VAL A 361 13.21 7.62 -32.40
N LYS A 362 13.43 8.27 -31.25
CA LYS A 362 14.06 9.60 -31.18
C LYS A 362 15.52 9.54 -31.61
N GLU A 363 16.25 8.51 -31.21
CA GLU A 363 17.62 8.27 -31.64
C GLU A 363 17.69 8.04 -33.15
N TRP A 364 16.82 7.16 -33.69
CA TRP A 364 16.76 6.89 -35.12
C TRP A 364 16.45 8.14 -35.96
N LEU A 365 15.49 8.96 -35.52
CA LEU A 365 15.20 10.26 -36.15
C LEU A 365 16.38 11.24 -36.04
N GLY A 366 17.13 11.20 -34.92
CA GLY A 366 18.35 11.97 -34.73
C GLY A 366 19.44 11.59 -35.73
N THR A 367 19.58 10.30 -36.03
CA THR A 367 20.58 9.76 -36.96
C THR A 367 20.17 9.90 -38.43
N ALA A 368 18.88 9.76 -38.76
CA ALA A 368 18.38 9.89 -40.13
C ALA A 368 18.36 11.33 -40.65
N ARG A 369 18.12 12.31 -39.77
CA ARG A 369 18.02 13.74 -40.14
C ARG A 369 19.26 14.34 -40.82
N PRO A 370 20.50 14.17 -40.30
CA PRO A 370 21.68 14.73 -40.96
C PRO A 370 22.00 14.07 -42.31
N ARG A 371 21.45 12.87 -42.59
CA ARG A 371 21.70 12.14 -43.83
C ARG A 371 20.92 12.71 -45.03
N LEU A 372 19.76 13.32 -44.77
CA LEU A 372 18.93 13.99 -45.80
C LEU A 372 19.33 15.45 -46.04
N GLU A 373 19.99 16.10 -45.08
CA GLU A 373 20.48 17.49 -45.24
C GLU A 373 21.77 17.57 -46.09
N LEU A 374 22.44 16.44 -46.38
CA LEU A 374 23.65 16.36 -47.22
C LEU A 374 23.38 16.08 -48.71
N GLU A 375 22.15 15.72 -49.10
CA GLU A 375 21.79 15.39 -50.48
C GLU A 375 21.21 16.57 -51.28
N PHE A 376 21.01 17.74 -50.65
CA PHE A 376 20.39 18.92 -51.28
C PHE A 376 21.37 20.03 -51.72
N ASP A 377 22.68 19.83 -51.56
CA ASP A 377 23.71 20.83 -51.94
C ASP A 377 24.43 20.51 -53.29
N PHE A 378 23.86 19.66 -54.15
CA PHE A 378 24.46 19.27 -55.45
C PHE A 378 23.49 19.44 -56.62
N ASP A 379 23.22 20.69 -57.03
CA ASP A 379 22.88 21.05 -58.43
C ASP A 379 22.75 22.57 -58.57
N GLU A 380 23.88 23.27 -58.62
CA GLU A 380 23.92 24.65 -59.13
C GLU A 380 25.32 24.96 -59.73
N THR A 381 25.62 24.38 -60.89
CA THR A 381 26.67 24.86 -61.81
C THR A 381 26.33 24.59 -63.26
#